data_AF-A0AAD5UDZ3-F1
#
_entry.id   AF-A0AAD5UDZ3-F1
#
_cell.length_a   1.000
_cell.length_b   1.000
_cell.length_c   1.000
_cell.angle_alpha   90.00
_cell.angle_beta   90.00
_cell.angle_gamma   90.00
#
_symmetry.space_group_name_H-M   'P 1'
#
loop_
_entity.id
_entity.type
_entity.pdbx_description
1 polymer ?
#
loop_
_entity_poly.entity_id
_entity_poly.type
_entity_poly.pdbx_seq_one_letter_code
_entity_poly.pdbx_strand_id
1 'polypeptide(L)'
;MVLSALGAGFIDNIISGYLLNGFIVGVALLIIVEQLPGLLGVVSPAKGSDSTYTKLISVPFTKANLNTVILSFCCLLFLFGLQALKTRFASRQKWLVHVPAILILVFVTVVFSYTLNFSSLGIKIIGDYTSAIPTPAAPILDYEQFKRLLPNVIVISIIGYIQSQCVTRSFGLQHGYFPSGNRELFALGSANLIGSFFGCYVTFGSLPRSRILATAGARTTIAGVLSALIVLALFSTLETVLRYIPKAVLSAIVANAGYNLIDFSEFAFLIEMKSIGDIFMFLLTFGVTTFISISDGIVLCLLLSSLLILRKTTKINIGLVGLLDLENGDSMYIDARNYPNCKFVDGVIAVRIYGPLQFYNAGRLRRRIELLLEAERNAREIADSNAPEISYKLLSSRIATREKGLL
;
A
#
# COMPACT_ATOMS: atom_id res chain seq x y z
N MET A 1 9.62 11.05 -14.27
CA MET A 1 10.65 11.03 -15.35
C MET A 1 12.06 10.95 -14.80
N VAL A 2 12.53 11.91 -13.99
CA VAL A 2 13.88 11.87 -13.39
C VAL A 2 14.14 10.56 -12.62
N LEU A 3 13.20 10.14 -11.76
CA LEU A 3 13.29 8.85 -11.06
C LEU A 3 13.42 7.64 -12.00
N SER A 4 12.76 7.67 -13.16
CA SER A 4 12.88 6.61 -14.18
C SER A 4 14.27 6.61 -14.81
N ALA A 5 14.80 7.80 -15.15
CA ALA A 5 16.15 7.95 -15.69
C ALA A 5 17.23 7.47 -14.71
N LEU A 6 17.02 7.66 -13.40
CA LEU A 6 17.89 7.15 -12.35
C LEU A 6 17.72 5.65 -12.05
N GLY A 7 16.80 4.97 -12.74
CA GLY A 7 16.54 3.54 -12.51
C GLY A 7 15.84 3.23 -11.18
N ALA A 8 15.13 4.21 -10.58
CA ALA A 8 14.51 4.10 -9.27
C ALA A 8 13.24 3.21 -9.21
N GLY A 9 12.97 2.43 -10.26
CA GLY A 9 11.86 1.49 -10.33
C GLY A 9 11.90 0.38 -9.30
N PHE A 10 13.01 0.20 -8.58
CA PHE A 10 13.14 -0.76 -7.48
C PHE A 10 12.46 -0.32 -6.17
N ILE A 11 12.04 0.94 -6.05
CA ILE A 11 11.45 1.51 -4.82
C ILE A 11 10.22 0.72 -4.35
N ASP A 12 9.46 0.14 -5.29
CA ASP A 12 8.29 -0.68 -4.99
C ASP A 12 8.61 -1.94 -4.19
N ASN A 13 9.83 -2.47 -4.31
CA ASN A 13 10.29 -3.64 -3.56
C ASN A 13 10.77 -3.31 -2.14
N ILE A 14 10.95 -2.02 -1.83
CA ILE A 14 11.48 -1.60 -0.53
C ILE A 14 10.38 -1.56 0.53
N ILE A 15 9.12 -1.45 0.12
CA ILE A 15 8.04 -1.09 1.03
C ILE A 15 7.38 -2.34 1.59
N SER A 16 7.32 -2.40 2.91
CA SER A 16 6.62 -3.49 3.59
C SER A 16 5.11 -3.35 3.45
N GLY A 17 4.43 -4.46 3.15
CA GLY A 17 2.96 -4.50 3.02
C GLY A 17 2.24 -3.97 4.27
N TYR A 18 2.66 -4.38 5.47
CA TYR A 18 2.01 -3.95 6.72
C TYR A 18 2.21 -2.46 7.05
N LEU A 19 3.36 -1.86 6.70
CA LEU A 19 3.60 -0.42 6.89
C LEU A 19 2.76 0.38 5.89
N LEU A 20 2.72 -0.08 4.64
CA LEU A 20 1.90 0.53 3.59
C LEU A 20 0.41 0.46 3.93
N ASN A 21 -0.08 -0.68 4.44
CA ASN A 21 -1.46 -0.84 4.83
C ASN A 21 -1.83 0.10 5.99
N GLY A 22 -0.96 0.22 7.01
CA GLY A 22 -1.17 1.17 8.11
C GLY A 22 -1.29 2.63 7.62
N PHE A 23 -0.44 3.03 6.68
CA PHE A 23 -0.54 4.31 6.00
C PHE A 23 -1.86 4.47 5.21
N ILE A 24 -2.23 3.47 4.39
CA ILE A 24 -3.44 3.50 3.57
C ILE A 24 -4.70 3.63 4.44
N VAL A 25 -4.78 2.91 5.56
CA VAL A 25 -5.91 3.01 6.50
C VAL A 25 -5.99 4.41 7.12
N GLY A 26 -4.85 5.04 7.43
CA GLY A 26 -4.81 6.43 7.89
C GLY A 26 -5.33 7.42 6.85
N VAL A 27 -4.92 7.25 5.58
CA VAL A 27 -5.43 8.06 4.46
C VAL A 27 -6.92 7.84 4.23
N ALA A 28 -7.38 6.59 4.29
CA ALA A 28 -8.80 6.25 4.16
C ALA A 28 -9.66 6.95 5.22
N LEU A 29 -9.20 6.94 6.48
CA LEU A 29 -9.87 7.64 7.58
C LEU A 29 -9.92 9.15 7.33
N LEU A 30 -8.81 9.76 6.88
CA LEU A 30 -8.79 11.17 6.53
C LEU A 30 -9.82 11.50 5.43
N ILE A 31 -9.87 10.71 4.36
CA ILE A 31 -10.82 10.92 3.27
C ILE A 31 -12.26 10.92 3.81
N ILE A 32 -12.60 9.95 4.67
CA ILE A 32 -13.94 9.87 5.28
C ILE A 32 -14.21 11.11 6.13
N VAL A 33 -13.26 11.53 6.96
CA VAL A 33 -13.40 12.72 7.81
C VAL A 33 -13.56 14.01 7.00
N GLU A 34 -12.81 14.17 5.90
CA GLU A 34 -12.93 15.33 5.01
C GLU A 34 -14.28 15.41 4.30
N GLN A 35 -14.95 14.27 4.11
CA GLN A 35 -16.29 14.25 3.53
C GLN A 35 -17.41 14.50 4.55
N LEU A 36 -17.16 14.40 5.86
CA LEU A 36 -18.19 14.61 6.90
C LEU A 36 -18.91 15.97 6.76
N PRO A 37 -18.23 17.11 6.57
CA PRO A 37 -18.90 18.39 6.37
C PRO A 37 -19.89 18.37 5.18
N GLY A 38 -19.51 17.72 4.07
CA GLY A 38 -20.36 17.58 2.89
C GLY A 38 -21.57 16.67 3.12
N LEU A 39 -21.40 15.59 3.89
CA LEU A 39 -22.50 14.69 4.29
C LEU A 39 -23.51 15.38 5.22
N LEU A 40 -23.05 16.31 6.06
CA LEU A 40 -23.88 17.09 6.98
C LEU A 40 -24.45 18.38 6.36
N GLY A 41 -23.98 18.78 5.18
CA GLY A 41 -24.35 20.04 4.51
C GLY A 41 -23.68 21.30 5.08
N VAL A 42 -22.73 21.15 6.00
CA VAL A 42 -22.04 22.25 6.68
C VAL A 42 -20.77 22.68 5.94
N VAL A 43 -20.30 23.89 6.21
CA VAL A 43 -19.00 24.35 5.73
C VAL A 43 -17.95 23.90 6.74
N SER A 44 -16.89 23.25 6.26
CA SER A 44 -15.76 22.87 7.11
C SER A 44 -14.99 24.13 7.54
N PRO A 45 -14.76 24.35 8.84
CA PRO A 45 -13.87 25.42 9.31
C PRO A 45 -12.38 25.04 9.23
N ALA A 46 -12.06 23.76 9.06
CA ALA A 46 -10.69 23.26 9.03
C ALA A 46 -9.97 23.60 7.73
N LYS A 47 -8.67 23.88 7.84
CA LYS A 47 -7.76 24.10 6.71
C LYS A 47 -7.26 22.77 6.17
N GLY A 48 -6.82 22.77 4.91
CA GLY A 48 -6.28 21.56 4.26
C GLY A 48 -5.10 20.93 4.99
N SER A 49 -4.26 21.74 5.64
CA SER A 49 -3.07 21.31 6.40
C SER A 49 -3.37 20.72 7.77
N ASP A 50 -4.61 20.81 8.25
CA ASP A 50 -4.97 20.37 9.59
C ASP A 50 -4.98 18.83 9.66
N SER A 51 -4.61 18.28 10.81
CA SER A 51 -4.61 16.82 11.02
C SER A 51 -6.03 16.24 10.98
N THR A 52 -6.14 14.94 10.75
CA THR A 52 -7.44 14.25 10.68
C THR A 52 -8.24 14.45 11.96
N TYR A 53 -7.57 14.42 13.10
CA TYR A 53 -8.16 14.61 14.42
C TYR A 53 -8.74 16.02 14.60
N THR A 54 -7.99 17.06 14.25
CA THR A 54 -8.48 18.44 14.38
C THR A 54 -9.62 18.72 13.41
N LYS A 55 -9.55 18.18 12.18
CA LYS A 55 -10.65 18.20 11.22
C LYS A 55 -11.92 17.60 11.82
N LEU A 56 -11.83 16.41 12.41
CA LEU A 56 -12.96 15.70 13.00
C LEU A 56 -13.64 16.48 14.14
N ILE A 57 -12.85 17.07 15.06
CA ILE A 57 -13.39 17.83 16.20
C ILE A 57 -13.99 19.17 15.76
N SER A 58 -13.42 19.77 14.72
CA SER A 58 -13.90 21.06 14.21
C SER A 58 -15.24 20.97 13.46
N VAL A 59 -15.75 19.77 13.18
CA VAL A 59 -17.00 19.59 12.43
C VAL A 59 -18.18 20.13 13.25
N PRO A 60 -18.92 21.13 12.74
CA PRO A 60 -20.04 21.72 13.47
C PRO A 60 -21.29 20.86 13.34
N PHE A 61 -21.35 19.73 14.05
CA PHE A 61 -22.49 18.80 14.04
C PHE A 61 -23.83 19.48 14.39
N THR A 62 -23.81 20.53 15.20
CA THR A 62 -25.01 21.30 15.61
C THR A 62 -25.63 22.14 14.50
N LYS A 63 -24.90 22.42 13.41
CA LYS A 63 -25.38 23.21 12.27
C LYS A 63 -25.77 22.35 11.05
N ALA A 64 -25.89 21.04 11.24
CA ALA A 64 -26.21 20.11 10.16
C ALA A 64 -27.59 20.38 9.54
N ASN A 65 -27.66 20.32 8.21
CA ASN A 65 -28.93 20.41 7.50
C ASN A 65 -29.57 19.01 7.46
N LEU A 66 -30.72 18.84 8.13
CA LEU A 66 -31.45 17.58 8.21
C LEU A 66 -31.71 16.94 6.84
N ASN A 67 -32.13 17.74 5.85
CA ASN A 67 -32.43 17.24 4.50
C ASN A 67 -31.18 16.67 3.82
N THR A 68 -30.03 17.33 4.04
CA THR A 68 -28.75 16.88 3.48
C THR A 68 -28.26 15.60 4.18
N VAL A 69 -28.49 15.49 5.49
CA VAL A 69 -28.14 14.29 6.27
C VAL A 69 -28.99 13.10 5.82
N ILE A 70 -30.31 13.27 5.68
CA ILE A 70 -31.21 12.21 5.20
C ILE A 70 -30.79 11.74 3.81
N LEU A 71 -30.55 12.68 2.88
CA LEU A 71 -30.09 12.34 1.53
C LEU A 71 -28.77 11.56 1.57
N SER A 72 -27.78 12.04 2.31
CA SER A 72 -26.46 11.41 2.42
C SER A 72 -26.54 10.02 3.04
N PHE A 73 -27.36 9.84 4.07
CA PHE A 73 -27.58 8.55 4.72
C PHE A 73 -28.25 7.55 3.77
N CYS A 74 -29.29 7.98 3.04
CA CYS A 74 -29.91 7.15 2.00
C CYS A 74 -28.90 6.75 0.90
N CYS A 75 -28.03 7.68 0.48
CA CYS A 75 -26.99 7.41 -0.50
C CYS A 75 -25.97 6.37 0.00
N LEU A 76 -25.50 6.52 1.25
CA LEU A 76 -24.57 5.56 1.86
C LEU A 76 -25.22 4.19 2.05
N LEU A 77 -26.46 4.13 2.54
CA LEU A 77 -27.22 2.88 2.66
C LEU A 77 -27.39 2.19 1.31
N PHE A 78 -27.68 2.94 0.25
CA PHE A 78 -27.78 2.39 -1.10
C PHE A 78 -26.44 1.82 -1.59
N LEU A 79 -25.34 2.56 -1.40
CA LEU A 79 -24.00 2.12 -1.82
C LEU A 79 -23.55 0.86 -1.06
N PHE A 80 -23.61 0.88 0.27
CA PHE A 80 -23.24 -0.26 1.09
C PHE A 80 -24.20 -1.45 0.92
N GLY A 81 -25.50 -1.18 0.80
CA GLY A 81 -26.53 -2.20 0.58
C GLY A 81 -26.34 -2.93 -0.75
N LEU A 82 -26.11 -2.20 -1.85
CA LEU A 82 -25.79 -2.82 -3.13
C LEU A 82 -24.47 -3.57 -3.10
N GLN A 83 -23.46 -3.06 -2.40
CA GLN A 83 -22.18 -3.75 -2.27
C GLN A 83 -22.32 -5.08 -1.51
N ALA A 84 -23.05 -5.08 -0.38
CA ALA A 84 -23.37 -6.28 0.37
C ALA A 84 -24.23 -7.27 -0.42
N LEU A 85 -25.16 -6.77 -1.23
CA LEU A 85 -25.98 -7.59 -2.11
C LEU A 85 -25.13 -8.24 -3.19
N LYS A 86 -24.21 -7.48 -3.82
CA LYS A 86 -23.27 -8.00 -4.81
C LYS A 86 -22.38 -9.08 -4.21
N THR A 87 -21.77 -8.87 -3.05
CA THR A 87 -20.90 -9.89 -2.43
C THR A 87 -21.67 -11.15 -2.06
N ARG A 88 -22.90 -11.02 -1.54
CA ARG A 88 -23.73 -12.16 -1.13
C ARG A 88 -24.32 -12.95 -2.30
N PHE A 89 -24.74 -12.28 -3.37
CA PHE A 89 -25.43 -12.90 -4.51
C PHE A 89 -24.57 -13.09 -5.75
N ALA A 90 -23.30 -12.64 -5.76
CA ALA A 90 -22.38 -12.82 -6.89
C ALA A 90 -22.25 -14.29 -7.34
N SER A 91 -22.33 -15.25 -6.41
CA SER A 91 -22.27 -16.69 -6.72
C SER A 91 -23.52 -17.18 -7.47
N ARG A 92 -24.70 -16.60 -7.20
CA ARG A 92 -25.98 -17.03 -7.80
C ARG A 92 -26.37 -16.22 -9.04
N GLN A 93 -25.98 -14.95 -9.12
CA GLN A 93 -26.39 -14.06 -10.20
C GLN A 93 -25.22 -13.21 -10.70
N LYS A 94 -24.55 -13.70 -11.76
CA LYS A 94 -23.38 -13.05 -12.35
C LYS A 94 -23.68 -11.65 -12.94
N TRP A 95 -24.91 -11.41 -13.40
CA TRP A 95 -25.32 -10.12 -13.98
C TRP A 95 -25.27 -8.97 -12.96
N LEU A 96 -25.55 -9.25 -11.69
CA LEU A 96 -25.62 -8.24 -10.63
C LEU A 96 -24.27 -7.56 -10.35
N VAL A 97 -23.17 -8.27 -10.65
CA VAL A 97 -21.80 -7.75 -10.51
C VAL A 97 -21.57 -6.54 -11.43
N HIS A 98 -22.15 -6.56 -12.63
CA HIS A 98 -21.96 -5.54 -13.67
C HIS A 98 -22.82 -4.27 -13.49
N VAL A 99 -23.72 -4.23 -12.50
CA VAL A 99 -24.61 -3.08 -12.28
C VAL A 99 -23.82 -1.85 -11.78
N PRO A 100 -23.81 -0.71 -12.49
CA PRO A 100 -23.03 0.46 -12.10
C PRO A 100 -23.72 1.27 -11.00
N ALA A 101 -23.53 0.87 -9.74
CA ALA A 101 -24.20 1.46 -8.56
C ALA A 101 -24.04 2.99 -8.47
N ILE A 102 -22.83 3.50 -8.71
CA ILE A 102 -22.55 4.95 -8.65
C ILE A 102 -23.32 5.69 -9.75
N LEU A 103 -23.42 5.13 -10.96
CA LEU A 103 -24.15 5.75 -12.06
C LEU A 103 -25.65 5.82 -11.76
N ILE A 104 -26.23 4.74 -11.24
CA ILE A 104 -27.64 4.68 -10.83
C ILE A 104 -27.90 5.71 -9.72
N LEU A 105 -27.04 5.77 -8.71
CA LEU A 105 -27.16 6.72 -7.61
C LEU A 105 -27.17 8.16 -8.12
N VAL A 106 -26.20 8.53 -8.96
CA VAL A 106 -26.10 9.89 -9.54
C VAL A 106 -27.32 10.19 -10.40
N PHE A 107 -27.74 9.27 -11.27
CA PHE A 107 -28.91 9.46 -12.13
C PHE A 107 -30.17 9.71 -11.31
N VAL A 108 -30.47 8.84 -10.34
CA VAL A 108 -31.65 8.96 -9.47
C VAL A 108 -31.63 10.26 -8.68
N THR A 109 -30.49 10.59 -8.06
CA THR A 109 -30.36 11.81 -7.26
C THR A 109 -30.46 13.09 -8.09
N VAL A 110 -29.99 13.10 -9.34
CA VAL A 110 -30.19 14.22 -10.27
C VAL A 110 -31.66 14.37 -10.63
N VAL A 111 -32.37 13.29 -10.95
CA VAL A 111 -33.81 13.33 -11.24
C VAL A 111 -34.59 13.90 -10.06
N PHE A 112 -34.33 13.43 -8.84
CA PHE A 112 -34.96 13.97 -7.63
C PHE A 112 -34.56 15.41 -7.34
N SER A 113 -33.29 15.77 -7.56
CA SER A 113 -32.81 17.14 -7.39
C SER A 113 -33.54 18.12 -8.31
N TYR A 114 -33.80 17.70 -9.55
CA TYR A 114 -34.57 18.47 -10.52
C TYR A 114 -36.06 18.58 -10.15
N THR A 115 -36.72 17.47 -9.81
CA THR A 115 -38.18 17.45 -9.56
C THR A 115 -38.57 18.05 -8.22
N LEU A 116 -37.80 17.81 -7.17
CA LEU A 116 -38.06 18.32 -5.81
C LEU A 116 -37.35 19.64 -5.52
N ASN A 117 -36.57 20.15 -6.47
CA ASN A 117 -35.79 21.39 -6.37
C ASN A 117 -34.95 21.44 -5.08
N PHE A 118 -33.96 20.55 -4.97
CA PHE A 118 -33.13 20.41 -3.76
C PHE A 118 -32.47 21.70 -3.27
N SER A 119 -32.25 22.67 -4.17
CA SER A 119 -31.75 23.99 -3.79
C SER A 119 -32.70 24.74 -2.85
N SER A 120 -34.02 24.60 -3.02
CA SER A 120 -35.02 25.23 -2.15
C SER A 120 -35.07 24.58 -0.76
N LEU A 121 -34.73 23.30 -0.67
CA LEU A 121 -34.65 22.51 0.56
C LEU A 121 -33.34 22.73 1.34
N GLY A 122 -32.50 23.66 0.90
CA GLY A 122 -31.20 23.98 1.52
C GLY A 122 -30.10 22.95 1.25
N ILE A 123 -30.33 21.99 0.33
CA ILE A 123 -29.31 21.02 -0.08
C ILE A 123 -28.42 21.68 -1.13
N LYS A 124 -27.11 21.72 -0.87
CA LYS A 124 -26.14 22.33 -1.79
C LYS A 124 -25.95 21.44 -3.03
N ILE A 125 -26.21 22.00 -4.20
CA ILE A 125 -25.90 21.40 -5.51
C ILE A 125 -24.59 21.97 -6.08
N ILE A 126 -24.05 21.36 -7.13
CA ILE A 126 -22.84 21.85 -7.83
C ILE A 126 -23.06 23.30 -8.29
N GLY A 127 -24.20 23.57 -8.94
CA GLY A 127 -24.50 24.88 -9.51
C GLY A 127 -23.91 25.07 -10.90
N ASP A 128 -23.90 26.31 -11.36
CA ASP A 128 -23.31 26.67 -12.67
C ASP A 128 -21.80 26.48 -12.65
N TYR A 129 -21.28 25.84 -13.68
CA TYR A 129 -19.84 25.70 -13.93
C TYR A 129 -19.61 25.74 -15.44
N THR A 130 -18.43 26.19 -15.86
CA THR A 130 -18.09 26.24 -17.27
C THR A 130 -17.60 24.86 -17.74
N SER A 131 -18.29 24.28 -18.73
CA SER A 131 -17.93 22.98 -19.33
C SER A 131 -16.85 23.07 -20.42
N ALA A 132 -16.15 24.21 -20.52
CA ALA A 132 -15.18 24.44 -21.59
C ALA A 132 -14.02 23.44 -21.52
N ILE A 133 -13.64 22.90 -22.68
CA ILE A 133 -12.42 22.10 -22.81
C ILE A 133 -11.24 23.01 -22.42
N PRO A 134 -10.41 22.61 -21.45
CA PRO A 134 -9.31 23.44 -21.01
C PRO A 134 -8.33 23.68 -22.17
N THR A 135 -8.02 24.93 -22.43
CA THR A 135 -6.98 25.31 -23.39
C THR A 135 -5.60 25.01 -22.78
N PRO A 136 -4.65 24.44 -23.54
CA PRO A 136 -3.30 24.23 -23.04
C PRO A 136 -2.66 25.54 -22.56
N ALA A 137 -2.19 25.58 -21.32
CA ALA A 137 -1.50 26.70 -20.72
C ALA A 137 -0.22 26.20 -20.04
N ALA A 138 0.90 26.90 -20.23
CA ALA A 138 2.13 26.55 -19.53
C ALA A 138 1.97 26.78 -18.01
N PRO A 139 2.42 25.84 -17.16
CA PRO A 139 2.38 26.04 -15.72
C PRO A 139 3.30 27.19 -15.33
N ILE A 140 2.84 28.05 -14.42
CA ILE A 140 3.64 29.16 -13.88
C ILE A 140 4.69 28.56 -12.95
N LEU A 141 5.97 28.71 -13.31
CA LEU A 141 7.10 28.21 -12.52
C LEU A 141 7.70 29.35 -11.70
N ASP A 142 7.18 29.53 -10.49
CA ASP A 142 7.83 30.37 -9.48
C ASP A 142 8.82 29.53 -8.66
N TYR A 143 10.05 30.03 -8.52
CA TYR A 143 11.13 29.32 -7.83
C TYR A 143 10.82 29.10 -6.35
N GLU A 144 10.23 30.10 -5.69
CA GLU A 144 9.87 30.01 -4.27
C GLU A 144 8.73 29.00 -4.05
N GLN A 145 7.70 29.03 -4.90
CA GLN A 145 6.65 27.99 -4.88
C GLN A 145 7.21 26.60 -5.16
N PHE A 146 8.10 26.46 -6.16
CA PHE A 146 8.72 25.18 -6.49
C PHE A 146 9.47 24.61 -5.28
N LYS A 147 10.31 25.42 -4.63
CA LYS A 147 11.07 25.03 -3.44
C LYS A 147 10.16 24.62 -2.28
N ARG A 148 9.06 25.35 -2.07
CA ARG A 148 8.08 25.05 -1.02
C ARG A 148 7.31 23.75 -1.28
N LEU A 149 7.00 23.44 -2.54
CA LEU A 149 6.21 22.26 -2.91
C LEU A 149 7.07 21.01 -3.09
N LEU A 150 8.38 21.16 -3.30
CA LEU A 150 9.30 20.05 -3.60
C LEU A 150 9.18 18.86 -2.65
N PRO A 151 9.12 19.02 -1.30
CA PRO A 151 8.98 17.88 -0.39
C PRO A 151 7.68 17.10 -0.63
N ASN A 152 6.57 17.81 -0.81
CA ASN A 152 5.26 17.19 -1.06
C ASN A 152 5.23 16.51 -2.44
N VAL A 153 5.86 17.11 -3.46
CA VAL A 153 5.94 16.51 -4.81
C VAL A 153 6.70 15.19 -4.79
N ILE A 154 7.82 15.10 -4.05
CA ILE A 154 8.58 13.86 -3.89
C ILE A 154 7.70 12.78 -3.26
N VAL A 155 7.04 13.12 -2.15
CA VAL A 155 6.14 12.22 -1.42
C VAL A 155 5.01 11.71 -2.31
N ILE A 156 4.28 12.63 -2.94
CA ILE A 156 3.13 12.34 -3.81
C ILE A 156 3.57 11.48 -5.01
N SER A 157 4.74 11.76 -5.59
CA SER A 157 5.28 10.97 -6.70
C SER A 157 5.62 9.53 -6.29
N ILE A 158 6.22 9.35 -5.11
CA ILE A 158 6.55 8.02 -4.58
C ILE A 158 5.28 7.23 -4.27
N ILE A 159 4.33 7.81 -3.53
CA ILE A 159 3.03 7.17 -3.21
C ILE A 159 2.31 6.77 -4.50
N GLY A 160 2.20 7.72 -5.42
CA GLY A 160 1.54 7.51 -6.69
C GLY A 160 2.17 6.41 -7.54
N TYR A 161 3.50 6.36 -7.57
CA TYR A 161 4.24 5.29 -8.21
C TYR A 161 3.94 3.93 -7.56
N ILE A 162 4.05 3.83 -6.23
CA ILE A 162 3.79 2.58 -5.50
C ILE A 162 2.36 2.10 -5.76
N GLN A 163 1.38 3.00 -5.66
CA GLN A 163 -0.01 2.68 -5.92
C GLN A 163 -0.21 2.15 -7.34
N SER A 164 0.33 2.84 -8.34
CA SER A 164 0.23 2.42 -9.74
C SER A 164 0.92 1.07 -9.99
N GLN A 165 2.06 0.87 -9.35
CA GLN A 165 2.84 -0.36 -9.48
C GLN A 165 2.18 -1.55 -8.77
N CYS A 166 1.54 -1.34 -7.62
CA CYS A 166 0.69 -2.35 -6.95
C CYS A 166 -0.46 -2.80 -7.85
N VAL A 167 -1.14 -1.85 -8.50
CA VAL A 167 -2.20 -2.15 -9.48
C VAL A 167 -1.63 -2.97 -10.62
N THR A 168 -0.54 -2.49 -11.22
CA THR A 168 0.06 -3.12 -12.40
C THR A 168 0.57 -4.53 -12.11
N ARG A 169 1.21 -4.76 -10.96
CA ARG A 169 1.64 -6.10 -10.51
C ARG A 169 0.47 -7.03 -10.25
N SER A 170 -0.60 -6.55 -9.62
CA SER A 170 -1.79 -7.36 -9.36
C SER A 170 -2.38 -7.91 -10.66
N PHE A 171 -2.50 -7.08 -11.69
CA PHE A 171 -2.96 -7.53 -13.02
C PHE A 171 -1.91 -8.33 -13.78
N GLY A 172 -0.62 -8.02 -13.61
CA GLY A 172 0.50 -8.78 -14.19
C GLY A 172 0.53 -10.22 -13.72
N LEU A 173 0.33 -10.45 -12.42
CA LEU A 173 0.21 -11.80 -11.84
C LEU A 173 -1.02 -12.54 -12.37
N GLN A 174 -2.16 -11.86 -12.54
CA GLN A 174 -3.39 -12.47 -13.04
C GLN A 174 -3.30 -12.86 -14.53
N HIS A 175 -2.56 -12.09 -15.34
CA HIS A 175 -2.49 -12.27 -16.80
C HIS A 175 -1.13 -12.81 -17.28
N GLY A 176 -0.21 -13.13 -16.37
CA GLY A 176 1.07 -13.76 -16.68
C GLY A 176 2.11 -12.84 -17.32
N TYR A 177 2.08 -11.52 -17.04
CA TYR A 177 3.09 -10.57 -17.52
C TYR A 177 3.85 -9.89 -16.37
N PHE A 178 5.10 -9.51 -16.62
CA PHE A 178 5.96 -8.86 -15.63
C PHE A 178 6.10 -7.37 -15.93
N PRO A 179 5.45 -6.49 -15.15
CA PRO A 179 5.56 -5.05 -15.38
C PRO A 179 6.92 -4.49 -14.96
N SER A 180 7.43 -3.55 -15.76
CA SER A 180 8.69 -2.84 -15.46
C SER A 180 8.41 -1.55 -14.70
N GLY A 181 8.91 -1.46 -13.46
CA GLY A 181 8.75 -0.26 -12.62
C GLY A 181 9.32 1.02 -13.23
N ASN A 182 10.47 0.93 -13.92
CA ASN A 182 11.06 2.10 -14.61
C ASN A 182 10.17 2.62 -15.75
N ARG A 183 9.52 1.71 -16.50
CA ARG A 183 8.57 2.11 -17.55
C ARG A 183 7.33 2.76 -16.97
N GLU A 184 6.85 2.26 -15.83
CA GLU A 184 5.73 2.86 -15.10
C GLU A 184 6.05 4.28 -14.60
N LEU A 185 7.23 4.49 -14.01
CA LEU A 185 7.70 5.84 -13.62
C LEU A 185 7.80 6.82 -14.79
N PHE A 186 8.18 6.31 -15.97
CA PHE A 186 8.23 7.12 -17.19
C PHE A 186 6.82 7.47 -17.68
N ALA A 187 5.92 6.48 -17.73
CA ALA A 187 4.54 6.67 -18.15
C ALA A 187 3.79 7.66 -17.25
N LEU A 188 3.84 7.48 -15.92
CA LEU A 188 3.25 8.38 -14.95
C LEU A 188 3.84 9.79 -15.04
N GLY A 189 5.15 9.90 -15.21
CA GLY A 189 5.82 11.18 -15.36
C GLY A 189 5.38 11.92 -16.63
N SER A 190 5.26 11.20 -17.74
CA SER A 190 4.81 11.75 -19.02
C SER A 190 3.34 12.18 -18.96
N ALA A 191 2.48 11.35 -18.37
CA ALA A 191 1.05 11.65 -18.20
C ALA A 191 0.83 12.90 -17.35
N ASN A 192 1.53 13.03 -16.22
CA ASN A 192 1.41 14.20 -15.35
C ASN A 192 2.07 15.45 -15.93
N LEU A 193 3.15 15.31 -16.69
CA LEU A 193 3.75 16.44 -17.41
C LEU A 193 2.77 17.00 -18.45
N ILE A 194 2.19 16.15 -19.29
CA ILE A 194 1.19 16.57 -20.27
C ILE A 194 -0.04 17.14 -19.56
N GLY A 195 -0.53 16.47 -18.52
CA GLY A 195 -1.68 16.93 -17.73
C GLY A 195 -1.48 18.31 -17.08
N SER A 196 -0.24 18.67 -16.72
CA SER A 196 0.07 19.98 -16.14
C SER A 196 -0.28 21.15 -17.07
N PHE A 197 -0.19 20.95 -18.40
CA PHE A 197 -0.60 21.97 -19.37
C PHE A 197 -2.11 22.19 -19.44
N PHE A 198 -2.90 21.24 -18.96
CA PHE A 198 -4.36 21.31 -18.95
C PHE A 198 -4.93 21.60 -17.55
N GLY A 199 -4.07 21.97 -16.58
CA GLY A 199 -4.49 22.21 -15.20
C GLY A 199 -4.96 20.94 -14.47
N CYS A 200 -4.54 19.75 -14.92
CA CYS A 200 -4.90 18.51 -14.26
C CYS A 200 -4.24 18.38 -12.90
N TYR A 201 -4.96 17.80 -11.94
CA TYR A 201 -4.37 17.32 -10.70
C TYR A 201 -3.46 16.11 -10.96
N VAL A 202 -2.59 15.79 -10.01
CA VAL A 202 -1.69 14.64 -10.16
C VAL A 202 -2.50 13.33 -10.25
N THR A 203 -2.12 12.47 -11.20
CA THR A 203 -2.83 11.23 -11.56
C THR A 203 -1.94 10.00 -11.41
N PHE A 204 -2.54 8.90 -10.97
CA PHE A 204 -1.90 7.60 -10.74
C PHE A 204 -2.81 6.45 -11.18
N GLY A 205 -2.28 5.22 -11.19
CA GLY A 205 -3.04 4.02 -11.45
C GLY A 205 -4.17 3.80 -10.43
N SER A 206 -5.36 3.49 -10.93
CA SER A 206 -6.57 3.30 -10.12
C SER A 206 -7.01 1.84 -10.13
N LEU A 207 -6.79 1.14 -9.02
CA LEU A 207 -7.23 -0.25 -8.84
C LEU A 207 -8.71 -0.48 -9.18
N PRO A 208 -9.69 0.31 -8.67
CA PRO A 208 -11.10 0.06 -8.95
C PRO A 208 -11.43 0.26 -10.43
N ARG A 209 -10.87 1.27 -11.10
CA ARG A 209 -11.11 1.52 -12.53
C ARG A 209 -10.50 0.42 -13.40
N SER A 210 -9.27 0.01 -13.11
CA SER A 210 -8.61 -1.10 -13.81
C SER A 210 -9.35 -2.42 -13.62
N ARG A 211 -9.89 -2.69 -12.41
CA ARG A 211 -10.72 -3.88 -12.14
C ARG A 211 -12.01 -3.89 -12.96
N ILE A 212 -12.69 -2.75 -13.09
CA ILE A 212 -13.90 -2.65 -13.93
C ILE A 212 -13.55 -2.93 -15.39
N LEU A 213 -12.45 -2.36 -15.89
CA LEU A 213 -12.03 -2.52 -17.28
C LEU A 213 -11.60 -3.97 -17.58
N ALA A 214 -10.85 -4.58 -16.66
CA ALA A 214 -10.44 -5.97 -16.77
C ALA A 214 -11.62 -6.95 -16.71
N THR A 215 -12.59 -6.73 -15.80
CA THR A 215 -13.79 -7.57 -15.71
C THR A 215 -14.74 -7.37 -16.89
N ALA A 216 -14.71 -6.21 -17.55
CA ALA A 216 -15.37 -5.97 -18.83
C ALA A 216 -14.65 -6.64 -20.02
N GLY A 217 -13.51 -7.30 -19.80
CA GLY A 217 -12.78 -8.04 -20.83
C GLY A 217 -11.83 -7.21 -21.68
N ALA A 218 -11.46 -6.00 -21.23
CA ALA A 218 -10.49 -5.18 -21.96
C ALA A 218 -9.10 -5.82 -21.96
N ARG A 219 -8.49 -5.92 -23.15
CA ARG A 219 -7.16 -6.52 -23.35
C ARG A 219 -6.10 -5.53 -23.84
N THR A 220 -6.51 -4.34 -24.28
CA THR A 220 -5.62 -3.32 -24.85
C THR A 220 -5.83 -1.96 -24.19
N THR A 221 -4.81 -1.09 -24.28
CA THR A 221 -4.84 0.27 -23.73
C THR A 221 -5.86 1.19 -24.43
N ILE A 222 -6.34 0.80 -25.61
CA ILE A 222 -7.39 1.49 -26.37
C ILE A 222 -8.66 1.67 -25.52
N ALA A 223 -8.98 0.70 -24.65
CA ALA A 223 -10.14 0.81 -23.77
C ALA A 223 -10.04 2.00 -22.79
N GLY A 224 -8.82 2.37 -22.37
CA GLY A 224 -8.57 3.58 -21.58
C GLY A 224 -8.74 4.85 -22.38
N VAL A 225 -8.28 4.87 -23.64
CA VAL A 225 -8.48 6.00 -24.57
C VAL A 225 -9.95 6.23 -24.85
N LEU A 226 -10.71 5.16 -25.14
CA LEU A 226 -12.17 5.24 -25.33
C LEU A 226 -12.87 5.77 -24.08
N SER A 227 -12.46 5.31 -22.89
CA SER A 227 -12.99 5.83 -21.63
C SER A 227 -12.73 7.33 -21.46
N ALA A 228 -11.53 7.81 -21.81
CA ALA A 228 -11.20 9.23 -21.76
C ALA A 228 -12.03 10.05 -22.77
N LEU A 229 -12.22 9.56 -23.99
CA LEU A 229 -13.06 10.20 -25.00
C LEU A 229 -14.52 10.29 -24.56
N ILE A 230 -15.06 9.22 -23.96
CA ILE A 230 -16.42 9.21 -23.41
C ILE A 230 -16.55 10.25 -22.28
N VAL A 231 -15.59 10.30 -21.35
CA VAL A 231 -15.61 11.31 -20.28
C VAL A 231 -15.57 12.72 -20.84
N LEU A 232 -14.74 12.97 -21.85
CA LEU A 232 -14.63 14.28 -22.51
C LEU A 232 -15.95 14.66 -23.20
N ALA A 233 -16.56 13.73 -23.94
CA ALA A 233 -17.86 13.94 -24.58
C ALA A 233 -18.95 14.22 -23.54
N LEU A 234 -19.08 13.40 -22.49
CA LEU A 234 -20.08 13.58 -21.44
C LEU A 234 -19.90 14.91 -20.71
N PHE A 235 -18.65 15.30 -20.40
CA PHE A 235 -18.37 16.59 -19.76
C PHE A 235 -18.81 17.77 -20.64
N SER A 236 -18.57 17.70 -21.95
CA SER A 236 -18.97 18.75 -22.90
C SER A 236 -20.48 18.84 -23.16
N THR A 237 -21.23 17.74 -23.00
CA THR A 237 -22.68 17.71 -23.36
C THR A 237 -23.63 17.69 -22.17
N LEU A 238 -23.21 17.22 -20.98
CA LEU A 238 -24.08 17.08 -19.81
C LEU A 238 -23.98 18.23 -18.80
N GLU A 239 -23.53 19.42 -19.20
CA GLU A 239 -23.42 20.57 -18.28
C GLU A 239 -24.72 20.81 -17.49
N THR A 240 -25.85 20.86 -18.20
CA THR A 240 -27.18 21.10 -17.64
C THR A 240 -27.61 20.04 -16.64
N VAL A 241 -27.22 18.78 -16.85
CA VAL A 241 -27.55 17.64 -15.97
C VAL A 241 -26.64 17.65 -14.74
N LEU A 242 -25.35 17.88 -14.94
CA LEU A 242 -24.32 17.84 -13.90
C LEU A 242 -24.51 18.97 -12.86
N ARG A 243 -25.08 20.12 -13.25
CA ARG A 243 -25.43 21.23 -12.35
C ARG A 243 -26.31 20.80 -11.16
N TYR A 244 -27.22 19.85 -11.38
CA TYR A 244 -28.18 19.39 -10.37
C TYR A 244 -27.62 18.36 -9.40
N ILE A 245 -26.37 17.91 -9.57
CA ILE A 245 -25.77 16.92 -8.67
C ILE A 245 -25.66 17.54 -7.26
N PRO A 246 -26.21 16.88 -6.22
CA PRO A 246 -26.04 17.35 -4.85
C PRO A 246 -24.63 17.07 -4.35
N LYS A 247 -24.00 18.06 -3.69
CA LYS A 247 -22.65 17.91 -3.12
C LYS A 247 -22.58 16.78 -2.08
N ALA A 248 -23.67 16.56 -1.35
CA ALA A 248 -23.80 15.44 -0.41
C ALA A 248 -23.62 14.06 -1.06
N VAL A 249 -24.12 13.88 -2.29
CA VAL A 249 -23.99 12.62 -3.04
C VAL A 249 -22.53 12.39 -3.42
N LEU A 250 -21.82 13.43 -3.84
CA LEU A 250 -20.37 13.36 -4.12
C LEU A 250 -19.59 12.98 -2.85
N SER A 251 -19.89 13.61 -1.72
CA SER A 251 -19.28 13.27 -0.43
C SER A 251 -19.57 11.83 -0.01
N ALA A 252 -20.79 11.31 -0.25
CA ALA A 252 -21.13 9.91 0.01
C ALA A 252 -20.34 8.94 -0.87
N ILE A 253 -20.18 9.24 -2.17
CA ILE A 253 -19.38 8.44 -3.10
C ILE A 253 -17.91 8.43 -2.67
N VAL A 254 -17.35 9.58 -2.31
CA VAL A 254 -15.95 9.71 -1.89
C VAL A 254 -15.71 9.03 -0.53
N ALA A 255 -16.62 9.18 0.44
CA ALA A 255 -16.55 8.47 1.72
C ALA A 255 -16.62 6.95 1.54
N ASN A 256 -17.52 6.46 0.67
CA ASN A 256 -17.59 5.04 0.32
C ASN A 256 -16.32 4.55 -0.39
N ALA A 257 -15.69 5.37 -1.23
CA ALA A 257 -14.40 5.04 -1.83
C ALA A 257 -13.27 4.94 -0.78
N GLY A 258 -13.25 5.85 0.19
CA GLY A 258 -12.35 5.79 1.35
C GLY A 258 -12.54 4.52 2.17
N TYR A 259 -13.80 4.16 2.48
CA TYR A 259 -14.12 2.92 3.18
C TYR A 259 -13.61 1.67 2.44
N ASN A 260 -13.80 1.63 1.12
CA ASN A 260 -13.34 0.52 0.27
C ASN A 260 -11.83 0.42 0.12
N LEU A 261 -11.09 1.42 0.59
CA LEU A 261 -9.62 1.40 0.63
C LEU A 261 -9.10 0.66 1.87
N ILE A 262 -9.93 0.46 2.89
CA ILE A 262 -9.57 -0.26 4.12
C ILE A 262 -9.65 -1.77 3.85
N ASP A 263 -8.49 -2.42 3.82
CA ASP A 263 -8.41 -3.88 3.72
C ASP A 263 -8.39 -4.54 5.10
N PHE A 264 -9.58 -4.93 5.56
CA PHE A 264 -9.74 -5.62 6.84
C PHE A 264 -9.12 -7.03 6.84
N SER A 265 -8.94 -7.65 5.68
CA SER A 265 -8.42 -9.03 5.59
C SER A 265 -6.93 -9.09 5.90
N GLU A 266 -6.17 -8.10 5.43
CA GLU A 266 -4.73 -8.00 5.72
C GLU A 266 -4.49 -7.70 7.21
N PHE A 267 -5.33 -6.87 7.83
CA PHE A 267 -5.26 -6.64 9.28
C PHE A 267 -5.61 -7.89 10.10
N ALA A 268 -6.65 -8.63 9.70
CA ALA A 268 -7.02 -9.89 10.35
C ALA A 268 -5.89 -10.93 10.24
N PHE A 269 -5.25 -11.04 9.08
CA PHE A 269 -4.11 -11.93 8.85
C PHE A 269 -2.92 -11.60 9.76
N LEU A 270 -2.61 -10.32 9.97
CA LEU A 270 -1.53 -9.91 10.89
C LEU A 270 -1.81 -10.32 12.34
N ILE A 271 -3.08 -10.21 12.78
CA ILE A 271 -3.51 -10.65 14.11
C ILE A 271 -3.42 -12.17 14.22
N GLU A 272 -3.87 -12.90 13.20
CA GLU A 272 -3.85 -14.37 13.18
C GLU A 272 -2.42 -14.93 13.23
N MET A 273 -1.48 -14.31 12.52
CA MET A 273 -0.06 -14.66 12.55
C MET A 273 0.65 -14.29 13.86
N LYS A 274 -0.03 -13.60 14.79
CA LYS A 274 0.52 -13.16 16.10
C LYS A 274 1.84 -12.39 15.98
N SER A 275 2.07 -11.70 14.87
CA SER A 275 3.29 -10.92 14.67
C SER A 275 3.16 -9.57 15.37
N ILE A 276 3.46 -9.54 16.67
CA ILE A 276 3.35 -8.32 17.50
C ILE A 276 4.19 -7.17 16.91
N GLY A 277 5.36 -7.49 16.35
CA GLY A 277 6.24 -6.50 15.71
C GLY A 277 5.60 -5.84 14.48
N ASP A 278 4.95 -6.63 13.63
CA ASP A 278 4.32 -6.10 12.40
C ASP A 278 3.04 -5.32 12.72
N ILE A 279 2.26 -5.76 13.72
CA ILE A 279 1.09 -5.02 14.22
C ILE A 279 1.52 -3.66 14.80
N PHE A 280 2.61 -3.62 15.57
CA PHE A 280 3.14 -2.37 16.11
C PHE A 280 3.56 -1.42 14.99
N MET A 281 4.27 -1.93 13.97
CA MET A 281 4.67 -1.13 12.81
C MET A 281 3.46 -0.57 12.06
N PHE A 282 2.43 -1.38 11.83
CA PHE A 282 1.15 -0.95 11.25
C PHE A 282 0.53 0.20 12.06
N LEU A 283 0.34 0.00 13.36
CA LEU A 283 -0.29 0.98 14.27
C LEU A 283 0.50 2.28 14.33
N LEU A 284 1.84 2.20 14.30
CA LEU A 284 2.72 3.35 14.29
C LEU A 284 2.53 4.19 13.03
N THR A 285 2.56 3.57 11.84
CA THR A 285 2.28 4.29 10.58
C THR A 285 0.87 4.85 10.52
N PHE A 286 -0.13 4.08 10.96
CA PHE A 286 -1.52 4.53 11.03
C PHE A 286 -1.67 5.76 11.95
N GLY A 287 -1.08 5.71 13.14
CA GLY A 287 -1.12 6.78 14.13
C GLY A 287 -0.47 8.06 13.61
N VAL A 288 0.74 7.97 13.06
CA VAL A 288 1.44 9.15 12.53
C VAL A 288 0.68 9.76 11.35
N THR A 289 0.16 8.94 10.44
CA THR A 289 -0.63 9.41 9.29
C THR A 289 -1.91 10.12 9.73
N THR A 290 -2.59 9.60 10.76
CA THR A 290 -3.88 10.12 11.23
C THR A 290 -3.73 11.37 12.09
N PHE A 291 -2.82 11.34 13.07
CA PHE A 291 -2.72 12.36 14.11
C PHE A 291 -1.73 13.49 13.79
N ILE A 292 -0.69 13.21 13.00
CA ILE A 292 0.35 14.19 12.66
C ILE A 292 0.09 14.75 11.26
N SER A 293 0.47 14.00 10.22
CA SER A 293 0.23 14.39 8.83
C SER A 293 0.42 13.20 7.90
N ILE A 294 -0.20 13.26 6.72
CA ILE A 294 0.02 12.25 5.67
C ILE A 294 1.49 12.25 5.22
N SER A 295 2.08 13.45 5.07
CA SER A 295 3.46 13.61 4.62
C SER A 295 4.46 12.97 5.59
N ASP A 296 4.24 13.07 6.90
CA ASP A 296 5.09 12.43 7.89
C ASP A 296 4.85 10.91 7.96
N GLY A 297 3.59 10.48 7.81
CA GLY A 297 3.20 9.07 7.82
C GLY A 297 3.90 8.24 6.74
N ILE A 298 3.96 8.77 5.53
CA ILE A 298 4.67 8.10 4.42
C ILE A 298 6.19 8.17 4.55
N VAL A 299 6.76 9.29 5.01
CA VAL A 299 8.20 9.38 5.27
C VAL A 299 8.61 8.33 6.30
N LEU A 300 7.83 8.19 7.37
CA LEU A 300 8.02 7.16 8.37
C LEU A 300 7.89 5.75 7.78
N CYS A 301 6.86 5.50 6.97
CA CYS A 301 6.65 4.22 6.27
C CYS A 301 7.88 3.83 5.42
N LEU A 302 8.43 4.77 4.64
CA LEU A 302 9.60 4.54 3.80
C LEU A 302 10.86 4.30 4.62
N LEU A 303 11.09 5.11 5.66
CA LEU A 303 12.25 4.98 6.54
C LEU A 303 12.24 3.65 7.28
N LEU A 304 11.11 3.27 7.89
CA LEU A 304 10.98 2.02 8.62
C LEU A 304 11.10 0.81 7.68
N SER A 305 10.49 0.86 6.50
CA SER A 305 10.61 -0.24 5.53
C SER A 305 12.06 -0.45 5.10
N SER A 306 12.79 0.64 4.80
CA SER A 306 14.21 0.59 4.47
C SER A 306 15.05 0.04 5.63
N LEU A 307 14.79 0.50 6.87
CA LEU A 307 15.48 0.03 8.07
C LEU A 307 15.24 -1.47 8.32
N LEU A 308 14.02 -1.96 8.11
CA LEU A 308 13.66 -3.36 8.25
C LEU A 308 14.41 -4.24 7.25
N ILE A 309 14.50 -3.78 6.00
CA ILE A 309 15.29 -4.47 4.98
C ILE A 309 16.77 -4.50 5.37
N LEU A 310 17.35 -3.37 5.77
CA LEU A 310 18.74 -3.32 6.24
C LEU A 310 18.99 -4.26 7.43
N ARG A 311 18.07 -4.29 8.40
CA ARG A 311 18.14 -5.21 9.56
C ARG A 311 18.07 -6.68 9.13
N LYS A 312 17.27 -7.00 8.11
CA LYS A 312 17.14 -8.36 7.59
C LYS A 312 18.39 -8.78 6.81
N THR A 313 18.92 -7.90 5.95
CA THR A 313 20.08 -8.19 5.10
C THR A 313 21.39 -8.24 5.90
N THR A 314 21.48 -7.54 7.03
CA THR A 314 22.63 -7.65 7.96
C THR A 314 22.68 -8.97 8.74
N LYS A 315 21.63 -9.81 8.71
CA LYS A 315 21.70 -11.18 9.25
C LYS A 315 22.33 -12.10 8.20
N ILE A 316 23.48 -12.68 8.52
CA ILE A 316 24.07 -13.77 7.75
C ILE A 316 23.68 -15.07 8.43
N ASN A 317 23.11 -15.98 7.65
CA ASN A 317 22.89 -17.34 8.09
C ASN A 317 24.12 -18.17 7.77
N ILE A 318 24.64 -18.88 8.77
CA ILE A 318 25.78 -19.77 8.64
C ILE A 318 25.31 -21.17 9.01
N GLY A 319 25.63 -22.15 8.18
CA GLY A 319 25.43 -23.57 8.50
C GLY A 319 26.76 -24.27 8.69
N LEU A 320 26.80 -25.15 9.68
CA LEU A 320 27.90 -26.11 9.84
C LEU A 320 27.65 -27.26 8.89
N VAL A 321 28.69 -27.64 8.16
CA VAL A 321 28.61 -28.71 7.16
C VAL A 321 29.16 -29.99 7.78
N GLY A 322 28.34 -31.04 7.79
CA GLY A 322 28.74 -32.39 8.17
C GLY A 322 28.72 -33.32 6.97
N LEU A 323 29.41 -34.45 7.10
CA LEU A 323 29.44 -35.53 6.13
C LEU A 323 28.33 -36.53 6.45
N LEU A 324 27.46 -36.81 5.49
CA LEU A 324 26.47 -37.88 5.58
C LEU A 324 26.84 -38.98 4.61
N ASP A 325 26.97 -40.20 5.12
CA ASP A 325 27.13 -41.41 4.32
C ASP A 325 25.75 -41.85 3.83
N LEU A 326 25.56 -41.93 2.51
CA LEU A 326 24.34 -42.40 1.87
C LEU A 326 24.36 -43.93 1.79
N GLU A 327 23.18 -44.55 1.79
CA GLU A 327 23.03 -46.01 1.70
C GLU A 327 23.66 -46.62 0.43
N ASN A 328 23.87 -45.80 -0.60
CA ASN A 328 24.48 -46.19 -1.87
C ASN A 328 26.03 -46.21 -1.84
N GLY A 329 26.66 -45.89 -0.70
CA GLY A 329 28.12 -45.84 -0.54
C GLY A 329 28.77 -44.50 -0.91
N ASP A 330 27.99 -43.51 -1.38
CA ASP A 330 28.45 -42.13 -1.60
C ASP A 330 28.36 -41.30 -0.31
N SER A 331 29.26 -40.31 -0.15
CA SER A 331 29.20 -39.35 0.95
C SER A 331 28.85 -37.95 0.44
N MET A 332 27.94 -37.25 1.12
CA MET A 332 27.54 -35.88 0.78
C MET A 332 27.76 -34.90 1.94
N TYR A 333 28.22 -33.70 1.62
CA TYR A 333 28.35 -32.59 2.55
C TYR A 333 27.02 -31.83 2.69
N ILE A 334 26.42 -31.88 3.88
CA ILE A 334 25.10 -31.29 4.14
C ILE A 334 25.08 -30.44 5.41
N ASP A 335 24.08 -29.57 5.52
CA ASP A 335 23.90 -28.72 6.70
C ASP A 335 23.48 -29.57 7.89
N ALA A 336 24.36 -29.65 8.89
CA ALA A 336 24.19 -30.50 10.06
C ALA A 336 22.96 -30.13 10.91
N ARG A 337 22.39 -28.93 10.74
CA ARG A 337 21.14 -28.52 11.41
C ARG A 337 19.94 -29.34 10.96
N ASN A 338 19.93 -29.81 9.71
CA ASN A 338 18.80 -30.54 9.13
C ASN A 338 18.94 -32.06 9.28
N TYR A 339 20.14 -32.56 9.58
CA TYR A 339 20.46 -33.99 9.60
C TYR A 339 21.31 -34.36 10.83
N PRO A 340 20.69 -34.91 11.89
CA PRO A 340 21.40 -35.22 13.14
C PRO A 340 22.47 -36.30 13.02
N ASN A 341 22.40 -37.14 11.98
CA ASN A 341 23.28 -38.29 11.77
C ASN A 341 24.57 -37.95 11.01
N CYS A 342 24.83 -36.66 10.74
CA CYS A 342 26.04 -36.24 10.07
C CYS A 342 27.26 -36.42 10.97
N LYS A 343 28.35 -36.93 10.38
CA LYS A 343 29.66 -37.00 11.01
C LYS A 343 30.43 -35.72 10.72
N PHE A 344 31.16 -35.23 11.71
CA PHE A 344 32.12 -34.14 11.52
C PHE A 344 33.52 -34.73 11.35
N VAL A 345 34.36 -34.05 10.57
CA VAL A 345 35.76 -34.45 10.39
C VAL A 345 36.55 -33.82 11.53
N ASP A 346 37.23 -34.65 12.33
CA ASP A 346 38.10 -34.16 13.40
C ASP A 346 39.18 -33.25 12.83
N GLY A 347 39.41 -32.12 13.49
CA GLY A 347 40.39 -31.15 13.00
C GLY A 347 39.82 -30.04 12.11
N VAL A 348 38.62 -30.21 11.54
CA VAL A 348 38.12 -29.37 10.44
C VAL A 348 36.70 -28.85 10.71
N ILE A 349 36.56 -27.53 10.74
CA ILE A 349 35.25 -26.86 10.70
C ILE A 349 34.93 -26.46 9.26
N ALA A 350 34.01 -27.19 8.62
CA ALA A 350 33.45 -26.80 7.33
C ALA A 350 32.22 -25.90 7.55
N VAL A 351 32.25 -24.69 6.98
CA VAL A 351 31.23 -23.67 7.16
C VAL A 351 30.64 -23.25 5.82
N ARG A 352 29.32 -23.33 5.68
CA ARG A 352 28.59 -22.80 4.53
C ARG A 352 27.94 -21.47 4.88
N ILE A 353 28.26 -20.45 4.08
CA ILE A 353 27.68 -19.11 4.22
C ILE A 353 26.45 -19.02 3.32
N TYR A 354 25.29 -18.75 3.91
CA TYR A 354 24.05 -18.53 3.18
C TYR A 354 23.78 -17.03 3.03
N GLY A 355 24.05 -16.51 1.84
CA GLY A 355 23.76 -15.14 1.46
C GLY A 355 24.98 -14.38 0.93
N PRO A 356 24.76 -13.20 0.34
CA PRO A 356 25.83 -12.38 -0.20
C PRO A 356 26.70 -11.79 0.91
N LEU A 357 28.01 -11.89 0.75
CA LEU A 357 28.98 -11.23 1.63
C LEU A 357 29.20 -9.79 1.16
N GLN A 358 28.89 -8.84 2.03
CA GLN A 358 29.00 -7.41 1.76
C GLN A 358 29.62 -6.68 2.96
N PHE A 359 30.03 -5.43 2.77
CA PHE A 359 30.74 -4.66 3.80
C PHE A 359 29.94 -4.55 5.12
N TYR A 360 28.62 -4.42 5.06
CA TYR A 360 27.76 -4.24 6.24
C TYR A 360 27.55 -5.51 7.07
N ASN A 361 27.84 -6.70 6.52
CA ASN A 361 27.63 -7.97 7.21
C ASN A 361 28.93 -8.74 7.51
N ALA A 362 30.04 -8.36 6.88
CA ALA A 362 31.36 -8.96 7.06
C ALA A 362 31.84 -8.99 8.53
N GLY A 363 31.67 -7.89 9.28
CA GLY A 363 32.07 -7.83 10.69
C GLY A 363 31.30 -8.85 11.56
N ARG A 364 30.02 -9.06 11.25
CA ARG A 364 29.19 -10.04 11.96
C ARG A 364 29.57 -11.48 11.63
N LEU A 365 29.92 -11.75 10.36
CA LEU A 365 30.46 -13.04 9.92
C LEU A 365 31.76 -13.36 10.66
N ARG A 366 32.72 -12.43 10.65
CA ARG A 366 34.01 -12.60 11.33
C ARG A 366 33.81 -12.98 12.80
N ARG A 367 33.03 -12.20 13.54
CA ARG A 367 32.73 -12.49 14.94
C ARG A 367 32.07 -13.86 15.14
N ARG A 368 31.23 -14.29 14.20
CA ARG A 368 30.57 -15.60 14.29
C ARG A 368 31.54 -16.76 14.01
N ILE A 369 32.49 -16.58 13.08
CA ILE A 369 33.56 -17.56 12.82
C ILE A 369 34.52 -17.63 14.02
N GLU A 370 34.93 -16.48 14.57
CA GLU A 370 35.77 -16.42 15.78
C GLU A 370 35.12 -17.19 16.95
N LEU A 371 33.82 -16.99 17.19
CA LEU A 371 33.07 -17.73 18.21
C LEU A 371 33.00 -19.24 17.94
N LEU A 372 32.97 -19.67 16.67
CA LEU A 372 32.99 -21.09 16.33
C LEU A 372 34.37 -21.71 16.58
N LEU A 373 35.44 -20.98 16.25
CA LEU A 373 36.82 -21.40 16.51
C LEU A 373 37.12 -21.49 18.01
N GLU A 374 36.65 -20.52 18.80
CA GLU A 374 36.74 -20.56 20.27
C GLU A 374 35.98 -21.76 20.85
N ALA A 375 34.77 -22.04 20.34
CA ALA A 375 33.98 -23.16 20.81
C ALA A 375 34.64 -24.52 20.52
N GLU A 376 35.29 -24.67 19.36
CA GLU A 376 36.04 -25.88 19.02
C GLU A 376 37.28 -26.05 19.90
N ARG A 377 38.06 -24.99 20.12
CA ARG A 377 39.23 -25.03 21.01
C ARG A 377 38.84 -25.49 22.42
N ASN A 378 37.80 -24.91 22.98
CA ASN A 378 37.28 -25.30 24.29
C ASN A 378 36.80 -26.76 24.31
N ALA A 379 36.18 -27.24 23.23
CA ALA A 379 35.71 -28.62 23.15
C ALA A 379 36.88 -29.63 23.08
N ARG A 380 37.99 -29.27 22.45
CA ARG A 380 39.22 -30.09 22.44
C ARG A 380 39.88 -30.12 23.81
N GLU A 381 40.03 -28.98 24.48
CA GLU A 381 40.59 -28.92 25.85
C GLU A 381 39.76 -29.74 26.87
N ILE A 382 38.44 -29.79 26.69
CA ILE A 382 37.55 -30.62 27.51
C ILE A 382 37.67 -32.11 27.14
N ALA A 383 37.79 -32.45 25.86
CA ALA A 383 37.98 -33.84 25.41
C ALA A 383 39.34 -34.41 25.84
N ASP A 384 40.37 -33.58 25.89
CA ASP A 384 41.70 -33.94 26.38
C ASP A 384 41.73 -34.09 27.93
N SER A 385 40.71 -33.57 28.64
CA SER A 385 40.64 -33.61 30.11
C SER A 385 39.60 -34.59 30.68
N ASN A 386 38.64 -35.10 29.89
CA ASN A 386 37.75 -36.20 30.28
C ASN A 386 37.12 -36.90 29.04
N ALA A 387 36.98 -38.23 29.15
CA ALA A 387 36.65 -39.23 28.13
C ALA A 387 35.67 -38.84 26.97
N PRO A 388 35.83 -39.45 25.77
CA PRO A 388 35.56 -38.83 24.47
C PRO A 388 34.10 -38.71 23.99
N GLU A 389 33.10 -39.17 24.74
CA GLU A 389 31.77 -39.42 24.15
C GLU A 389 30.72 -38.31 24.31
N ILE A 390 31.00 -37.22 25.03
CA ILE A 390 29.94 -36.27 25.44
C ILE A 390 29.97 -34.92 24.68
N SER A 391 31.03 -34.63 23.91
CA SER A 391 31.32 -33.24 23.50
C SER A 391 30.46 -32.68 22.34
N TYR A 392 30.12 -33.49 21.33
CA TYR A 392 29.44 -32.97 20.12
C TYR A 392 27.93 -32.73 20.28
N LYS A 393 27.22 -33.54 21.10
CA LYS A 393 25.77 -33.36 21.38
C LYS A 393 25.48 -32.12 22.23
N LEU A 394 26.45 -31.67 23.04
CA LEU A 394 26.35 -30.44 23.83
C LEU A 394 26.66 -29.18 23.00
N LEU A 395 27.50 -29.27 21.98
CA LEU A 395 27.75 -28.19 21.02
C LEU A 395 26.51 -27.89 20.18
N SER A 396 25.86 -28.91 19.62
CA SER A 396 24.62 -28.73 18.85
C SER A 396 23.47 -28.21 19.72
N SER A 397 23.34 -28.69 20.97
CA SER A 397 22.31 -28.20 21.88
C SER A 397 22.59 -26.79 22.41
N ARG A 398 23.84 -26.42 22.76
CA ARG A 398 24.17 -25.05 23.20
C ARG A 398 24.05 -24.02 22.08
N ILE A 399 24.38 -24.39 20.84
CA ILE A 399 24.19 -23.52 19.67
C ILE A 399 22.68 -23.34 19.38
N ALA A 400 21.89 -24.42 19.44
CA ALA A 400 20.42 -24.36 19.28
C ALA A 400 19.71 -23.62 20.43
N THR A 401 20.21 -23.72 21.67
CA THR A 401 19.62 -23.03 22.84
C THR A 401 19.96 -21.54 22.84
N ARG A 402 21.15 -21.15 22.38
CA ARG A 402 21.49 -19.72 22.15
C ARG A 402 20.78 -19.11 20.95
N GLU A 403 20.38 -19.90 19.95
CA GLU A 403 19.51 -19.42 18.86
C GLU A 403 18.12 -19.03 19.35
N LYS A 404 17.56 -19.70 20.37
CA LYS A 404 16.27 -19.34 20.98
C LYS A 404 16.32 -18.12 21.89
N GLY A 405 17.48 -17.80 22.49
CA GLY A 405 17.65 -16.64 23.38
C GLY A 405 18.01 -15.33 22.66
N LEU A 406 18.17 -15.34 21.34
CA LEU A 406 18.53 -14.19 20.48
C LEU A 406 17.47 -13.87 19.41
N LEU A 407 16.34 -14.58 19.43
CA LEU A 407 15.07 -14.18 18.79
C LEU A 407 14.36 -13.16 19.69
#